data_AF-A0AAV6VSK3-F1
#
_entry.id   AF-A0AAV6VSK3-F1
#
_cell.length_a   1.000
_cell.length_b   1.000
_cell.length_c   1.000
_cell.angle_alpha   90.00
_cell.angle_beta   90.00
_cell.angle_gamma   90.00
#
_symmetry.space_group_name_H-M   'P 1'
#
loop_
_entity.id
_entity.type
_entity.pdbx_description
1 polymer ?
#
loop_
_entity_poly.entity_id
_entity_poly.type
_entity_poly.pdbx_seq_one_letter_code
_entity_poly.pdbx_strand_id
1 'polypeptide(L)'
;MWKAAIVLLTAAVLKDIHAQHTPYISRPCLGLGCRTLLPMDPVLPVSPEKVKLDVYYETNCPDSMRFITRQLYPVYLEMKDAIDIQLVPFGKASETYDTVSKK
;
A
#
# COMPACT_ATOMS: atom_id res chain seq x y z
N MET A 1 7.86 -23.27 38.66
CA MET A 1 6.83 -22.26 39.00
C MET A 1 7.00 -20.97 38.18
N TRP A 2 7.16 -21.06 36.85
CA TRP A 2 7.20 -19.90 35.95
C TRP A 2 6.11 -19.90 34.87
N LYS A 3 5.31 -20.97 34.79
CA LYS A 3 4.27 -21.12 33.75
C LYS A 3 3.03 -20.24 34.01
N ALA A 4 2.89 -19.65 35.19
CA ALA A 4 1.74 -18.81 35.55
C ALA A 4 1.84 -17.35 35.03
N ALA A 5 3.04 -16.86 34.71
CA ALA A 5 3.24 -15.46 34.31
C ALA A 5 2.81 -15.16 32.86
N ILE A 6 2.84 -16.16 31.97
CA ILE A 6 2.50 -15.98 30.54
C ILE A 6 0.99 -15.83 30.34
N VAL A 7 0.16 -16.46 31.18
CA VAL A 7 -1.31 -16.43 31.05
C VAL A 7 -1.91 -15.07 31.44
N LEU A 8 -1.19 -14.26 32.23
CA LEU A 8 -1.69 -12.95 32.66
C LEU A 8 -1.45 -11.81 31.65
N LEU A 9 -0.56 -11.98 30.67
CA LEU A 9 -0.33 -10.98 29.62
C LEU A 9 -1.37 -11.05 28.49
N THR A 10 -1.98 -12.22 28.24
CA THR A 10 -3.04 -12.36 27.22
C THR A 10 -4.38 -11.77 27.65
N ALA A 11 -4.65 -11.66 28.96
CA ALA A 11 -5.91 -11.11 29.47
C ALA A 11 -5.99 -9.57 29.37
N ALA A 12 -4.86 -8.88 29.27
CA ALA A 12 -4.81 -7.42 29.19
C ALA A 12 -5.09 -6.88 27.78
N VAL A 13 -4.89 -7.68 26.72
CA VAL A 13 -5.11 -7.26 25.32
C VAL A 13 -6.55 -7.50 24.85
N LEU A 14 -7.33 -8.30 25.56
CA LEU A 14 -8.69 -8.70 25.13
C LEU A 14 -9.83 -7.84 25.68
N LYS A 15 -9.55 -6.76 26.41
CA LYS A 15 -10.58 -5.78 26.82
C LYS A 15 -10.84 -4.68 25.79
N ASP A 16 -10.10 -4.63 24.69
CA ASP A 16 -10.27 -3.63 23.64
C ASP A 16 -11.15 -4.09 22.45
N ILE A 17 -11.83 -5.23 22.54
CA ILE A 17 -12.69 -5.76 21.46
C ILE A 17 -14.17 -5.28 21.54
N HIS A 18 -14.60 -4.60 22.61
CA HIS A 18 -16.02 -4.23 22.79
C HIS A 18 -16.39 -2.76 22.55
N ALA A 19 -15.60 -1.98 21.81
CA ALA A 19 -16.08 -0.70 21.29
C ALA A 19 -16.92 -0.90 20.01
N GLN A 20 -17.94 -1.77 20.09
CA GLN A 20 -19.06 -1.74 19.17
C GLN A 20 -20.20 -0.96 19.83
N HIS A 21 -20.82 -0.07 19.04
CA HIS A 21 -22.13 0.54 19.31
C HIS A 21 -22.22 1.47 20.52
N THR A 22 -21.91 2.75 20.31
CA THR A 22 -22.81 3.80 20.81
C THR A 22 -23.70 4.27 19.65
N PRO A 23 -25.03 4.07 19.74
CA PRO A 23 -25.95 4.48 18.72
C PRO A 23 -26.06 6.01 18.76
N TYR A 24 -26.14 6.60 17.58
CA TYR A 24 -27.07 7.69 17.32
C TYR A 24 -27.24 8.69 18.48
N ILE A 25 -26.24 9.54 18.71
CA ILE A 25 -26.52 10.82 19.34
C ILE A 25 -27.37 11.58 18.32
N SER A 26 -28.68 11.51 18.52
CA SER A 26 -29.65 12.42 17.95
C SER A 26 -29.20 13.84 18.26
N ARG A 27 -28.49 14.48 17.33
CA ARG A 27 -28.28 15.93 17.38
C ARG A 27 -29.68 16.54 17.29
N PRO A 28 -30.18 17.25 18.32
CA PRO A 28 -31.38 18.03 18.13
C PRO A 28 -31.01 19.15 17.17
N CYS A 29 -31.50 19.05 15.93
CA CYS A 29 -31.60 20.18 15.02
C CYS A 29 -32.63 21.15 15.60
N LEU A 30 -32.25 21.89 16.64
CA LEU A 30 -32.99 23.04 17.12
C LEU A 30 -32.34 24.30 16.54
N GLY A 31 -33.06 24.95 15.64
CA GLY A 31 -32.75 26.33 15.24
C GLY A 31 -32.69 26.55 13.74
N LEU A 32 -33.87 26.82 13.18
CA LEU A 32 -34.17 27.58 11.96
C LEU A 32 -32.95 28.07 11.13
N GLY A 33 -32.79 27.54 9.93
CA GLY A 33 -31.90 28.10 8.91
C GLY A 33 -31.84 27.23 7.66
N CYS A 34 -32.61 27.63 6.65
CA CYS A 34 -32.88 26.89 5.41
C CYS A 34 -31.66 26.86 4.46
N ARG A 35 -31.44 25.67 3.86
CA ARG A 35 -30.75 25.36 2.59
C ARG A 35 -29.38 26.00 2.33
N THR A 36 -28.33 25.27 2.69
CA THR A 36 -27.25 25.04 1.72
C THR A 36 -27.70 23.96 0.75
N LEU A 37 -28.25 24.37 -0.40
CA LEU A 37 -28.12 23.57 -1.62
C LEU A 37 -26.66 23.66 -2.06
N LEU A 38 -25.77 23.00 -1.33
CA LEU A 38 -24.57 22.51 -2.00
C LEU A 38 -25.04 21.29 -2.78
N PRO A 39 -24.94 21.26 -4.12
CA PRO A 39 -25.12 20.02 -4.83
C PRO A 39 -24.22 19.01 -4.15
N MET A 40 -24.76 17.86 -3.77
CA MET A 40 -23.93 16.69 -3.53
C MET A 40 -23.16 16.53 -4.84
N ASP A 41 -21.89 16.93 -4.87
CA ASP A 41 -21.07 16.79 -6.06
C ASP A 41 -21.23 15.34 -6.51
N PRO A 42 -21.55 15.07 -7.79
CA PRO A 42 -21.51 13.71 -8.26
C PRO A 42 -20.12 13.20 -7.91
N VAL A 43 -20.05 12.18 -7.06
CA VAL A 43 -18.83 11.43 -6.83
C VAL A 43 -18.43 10.93 -8.21
N LEU A 44 -17.58 11.70 -8.87
CA LEU A 44 -16.95 11.32 -10.12
C LEU A 44 -16.35 9.95 -9.83
N PRO A 45 -16.53 8.95 -10.70
CA PRO A 45 -16.02 7.62 -10.43
C PRO A 45 -14.51 7.72 -10.20
N VAL A 46 -14.12 7.78 -8.92
CA VAL A 46 -12.74 7.72 -8.48
C VAL A 46 -12.37 6.28 -8.76
N SER A 47 -11.75 6.06 -9.92
CA SER A 47 -10.97 4.86 -10.13
C SER A 47 -10.01 4.76 -8.94
N PRO A 48 -9.87 3.60 -8.30
CA PRO A 48 -8.94 3.45 -7.18
C PRO A 48 -7.57 3.95 -7.64
N GLU A 49 -7.08 5.01 -6.98
CA GLU A 49 -5.79 5.60 -7.32
C GLU A 49 -4.72 4.56 -7.03
N LYS A 50 -4.03 4.13 -8.08
CA LYS A 50 -2.95 3.15 -7.96
C LYS A 50 -1.73 3.81 -7.34
N VAL A 51 -1.08 3.08 -6.44
CA VAL A 51 0.22 3.49 -5.89
C VAL A 51 1.28 3.31 -6.97
N LYS A 52 1.97 4.39 -7.34
CA LYS A 52 3.10 4.35 -8.27
C LYS A 52 4.36 3.89 -7.54
N LEU A 53 5.04 2.89 -8.09
CA LEU A 53 6.25 2.30 -7.53
C LEU A 53 7.33 2.17 -8.60
N ASP A 54 8.38 2.98 -8.48
CA ASP A 54 9.55 2.90 -9.36
C ASP A 54 10.66 2.09 -8.67
N VAL A 55 11.04 0.96 -9.27
CA VAL A 55 12.06 0.05 -8.72
C VAL A 55 13.32 0.13 -9.56
N TYR A 56 14.36 0.72 -8.99
CA TYR A 56 15.67 0.81 -9.59
C TYR A 56 16.49 -0.43 -9.25
N TYR A 57 16.92 -1.18 -10.27
CA TYR A 57 17.59 -2.47 -10.07
C TYR A 57 18.78 -2.65 -11.00
N GLU A 58 19.82 -3.37 -10.55
CA GLU A 58 20.97 -3.71 -11.38
C GLU A 58 20.89 -5.17 -11.82
N THR A 59 21.01 -5.45 -13.12
CA THR A 59 20.90 -6.81 -13.66
C THR A 59 22.03 -7.74 -13.21
N ASN A 60 23.22 -7.19 -12.97
CA ASN A 60 24.39 -7.95 -12.51
C ASN A 60 24.43 -8.13 -10.97
N CYS A 61 23.47 -7.57 -10.23
CA CYS A 61 23.44 -7.66 -8.77
C CYS A 61 22.55 -8.82 -8.30
N PRO A 62 23.08 -9.82 -7.58
CA PRO A 62 22.30 -10.95 -7.08
C PRO A 62 21.21 -10.55 -6.08
N ASP A 63 21.42 -9.50 -5.29
CA ASP A 63 20.44 -9.03 -4.32
C ASP A 63 19.25 -8.33 -4.99
N SER A 64 19.51 -7.56 -6.06
CA SER A 64 18.44 -6.98 -6.89
C SER A 64 17.57 -8.06 -7.52
N MET A 65 18.19 -9.11 -8.09
CA MET A 65 17.45 -10.26 -8.62
C MET A 65 16.64 -10.98 -7.54
N ARG A 66 17.22 -11.16 -6.36
CA ARG A 66 16.55 -11.81 -5.22
C ARG A 66 15.38 -10.99 -4.69
N PHE A 67 15.51 -9.67 -4.64
CA PHE A 67 14.43 -8.76 -4.25
C PHE A 67 13.23 -8.89 -5.21
N ILE A 68 13.48 -8.79 -6.52
CA ILE A 68 12.42 -8.88 -7.53
C ILE A 68 11.71 -10.23 -7.44
N THR A 69 12.47 -11.33 -7.40
CA THR A 69 11.90 -12.68 -7.47
C THR A 69 11.23 -13.16 -6.18
N ARG A 70 11.81 -12.86 -5.01
CA ARG A 70 11.36 -13.42 -3.73
C ARG A 70 10.48 -12.49 -2.90
N GLN A 71 10.52 -11.19 -3.16
CA GLN A 71 9.79 -10.21 -2.35
C GLN A 71 8.77 -9.45 -3.21
N LEU A 72 9.21 -8.84 -4.31
CA LEU A 72 8.35 -7.99 -5.11
C LEU A 72 7.29 -8.78 -5.90
N TYR A 73 7.71 -9.83 -6.60
CA TYR A 73 6.83 -10.63 -7.45
C TYR A 73 5.62 -11.26 -6.72
N PRO A 74 5.78 -11.94 -5.56
CA PRO A 74 4.61 -12.51 -4.86
C PRO A 74 3.64 -11.42 -4.40
N VAL A 75 4.15 -10.28 -3.94
CA VAL A 75 3.34 -9.14 -3.50
C VAL A 75 2.59 -8.51 -4.69
N TYR A 76 3.24 -8.39 -5.85
CA TYR A 76 2.62 -7.87 -7.06
C TYR A 76 1.46 -8.74 -7.55
N LEU A 77 1.58 -10.08 -7.45
CA LEU A 77 0.49 -10.98 -7.84
C LEU A 77 -0.79 -10.74 -7.04
N GLU A 78 -0.67 -10.40 -5.75
CA GLU A 78 -1.80 -10.11 -4.87
C GLU A 78 -2.34 -8.68 -5.04
N MET A 79 -1.50 -7.72 -5.43
CA MET A 79 -1.83 -6.29 -5.42
C MET A 79 -1.75 -5.59 -6.79
N LYS A 80 -1.73 -6.33 -7.90
CA LYS A 80 -1.64 -5.80 -9.28
C LYS A 80 -2.69 -4.74 -9.63
N ASP A 81 -3.85 -4.80 -8.98
CA ASP A 81 -4.95 -3.87 -9.25
C ASP A 81 -4.78 -2.54 -8.50
N ALA A 82 -3.93 -2.53 -7.46
CA ALA A 82 -3.67 -1.37 -6.60
C ALA A 82 -2.30 -0.71 -6.85
N ILE A 83 -1.36 -1.38 -7.53
CA ILE A 83 0.00 -0.89 -7.75
C ILE A 83 0.28 -0.74 -9.25
N ASP A 84 0.89 0.39 -9.61
CA ASP A 84 1.49 0.63 -10.92
C ASP A 84 3.03 0.60 -10.77
N ILE A 85 3.67 -0.45 -11.30
CA ILE A 85 5.11 -0.70 -11.09
C ILE A 85 5.89 -0.38 -12.36
N GLN A 86 6.94 0.44 -12.21
CA GLN A 86 7.94 0.67 -13.24
C GLN A 86 9.30 0.08 -12.80
N LEU A 87 9.84 -0.85 -13.57
CA LEU A 87 11.19 -1.39 -13.34
C LEU A 87 12.20 -0.56 -14.15
N VAL A 88 13.11 0.11 -13.46
CA VAL A 88 14.14 0.97 -14.07
C VAL A 88 15.49 0.29 -13.93
N PRO A 89 16.12 -0.17 -15.03
CA PRO A 89 17.47 -0.73 -14.95
C PRO A 89 18.44 0.40 -14.58
N PHE A 90 19.12 0.23 -13.46
CA PHE A 90 20.13 1.12 -12.94
C PHE A 90 21.49 0.42 -12.99
N GLY A 91 22.57 1.17 -13.19
CA GLY A 91 23.92 0.62 -13.19
C GLY A 91 24.92 1.41 -14.03
N LYS A 92 26.21 1.14 -13.83
CA LYS A 92 27.33 1.79 -14.55
C LYS A 92 27.67 1.12 -15.89
N ALA A 93 26.68 0.60 -16.60
CA ALA A 93 26.93 -0.06 -17.88
C ALA A 93 27.28 1.00 -18.93
N SER A 94 28.54 1.01 -19.37
CA SER A 94 29.01 1.81 -20.50
C SER A 94 28.92 0.94 -21.75
N GLU A 95 28.07 1.29 -22.70
CA GLU A 95 28.06 0.62 -24.00
C GLU A 95 29.28 1.09 -24.80
N THR A 96 30.17 0.16 -25.14
CA THR A 96 31.24 0.42 -26.11
C THR A 96 30.79 -0.24 -27.41
N TYR A 97 30.38 0.57 -28.38
CA TYR A 97 30.10 0.05 -29.72
C TYR A 97 31.45 -0.24 -30.38
N ASP A 98 31.85 -1.51 -30.39
CA ASP A 98 32.99 -1.95 -31.18
C ASP A 98 32.62 -1.82 -32.67
N THR A 99 33.10 -0.75 -33.30
CA THR A 99 33.02 -0.52 -34.74
C THR A 99 34.00 -1.43 -35.50
N VAL A 100 33.97 -2.75 -35.23
CA VAL A 100 34.83 -3.69 -35.95
C VAL A 100 34.01 -4.52 -36.94
N SER A 101 34.13 -4.08 -38.20
CA SER A 101 34.03 -4.87 -39.43
C SER A 101 32.75 -5.65 -39.69
N LYS A 102 31.81 -4.99 -40.40
CA LYS A 102 31.24 -5.63 -41.60
C LYS A 102 32.15 -5.24 -42.78
N LYS A 103 32.99 -6.19 -43.22
CA LYS A 103 33.65 -6.15 -44.53
C LYS A 103 33.10 -7.31 -45.35
#